data_AF-A0A3B8L461-F1
#
_entry.id   AF-A0A3B8L461-F1
#
_cell.length_a   1.000
_cell.length_b   1.000
_cell.length_c   1.000
_cell.angle_alpha   90.00
_cell.angle_beta   90.00
_cell.angle_gamma   90.00
#
_symmetry.space_group_name_H-M   'P 1'
#
loop_
_entity.id
_entity.type
_entity.pdbx_description
1 polymer ?
#
loop_
_entity_poly.entity_id
_entity_poly.type
_entity_poly.pdbx_seq_one_letter_code
_entity_poly.pdbx_strand_id
1 'polypeptide(L)'
;RLAWKLQAGWKLDHETLEYYRELNASHSPDWHTCREQIEALQQIEPPLVVVVFPMLFDLATHPFRPVHFEVANACSQSEVIDLWETLASRAGNNTPGLWVHPTDTHPNEIAHKLSAGVIARRLETLLQDPKHSDSGL
;
A
#
# COMPACT_ATOMS: atom_id res chain seq x y z
N ARG A 1 34.97 -15.52 6.91
CA ARG A 1 34.42 -14.79 8.08
C ARG A 1 34.93 -13.35 7.96
N LEU A 2 34.06 -12.34 8.17
CA LEU A 2 34.20 -10.89 7.83
C LEU A 2 33.98 -10.61 6.33
N ALA A 3 33.17 -9.66 5.83
CA ALA A 3 32.64 -8.40 6.40
C ALA A 3 31.32 -7.94 5.69
N TRP A 4 30.19 -8.63 5.88
CA TRP A 4 28.88 -8.20 5.30
C TRP A 4 27.86 -7.71 6.34
N LYS A 5 28.27 -7.53 7.60
CA LYS A 5 27.46 -6.81 8.59
C LYS A 5 27.70 -5.30 8.50
N LEU A 6 27.57 -4.73 7.31
CA LEU A 6 27.15 -3.34 7.25
C LEU A 6 25.67 -3.37 7.61
N GLN A 7 25.40 -3.24 8.92
CA GLN A 7 24.14 -2.70 9.39
C GLN A 7 24.01 -1.33 8.73
N ALA A 8 23.47 -1.31 7.52
CA ALA A 8 22.79 -0.15 7.00
C ALA A 8 21.52 -0.06 7.85
N GLY A 9 21.69 0.44 9.09
CA GLY A 9 20.59 0.90 9.90
C GLY A 9 20.06 2.13 9.21
N TRP A 10 19.30 1.93 8.14
CA TRP A 10 18.47 2.99 7.61
C TRP A 10 17.54 3.34 8.78
N LYS A 11 17.73 4.55 9.31
CA LYS A 11 16.64 5.27 9.93
C LYS A 11 16.01 6.08 8.82
N LEU A 12 14.69 6.04 8.74
CA LEU A 12 13.92 6.98 7.94
C LEU A 12 14.31 8.32 8.57
N ASP A 13 15.16 9.08 7.89
CA ASP A 13 15.52 10.37 8.42
C ASP A 13 14.27 11.26 8.41
N HIS A 14 14.30 12.27 9.25
CA HIS A 14 13.17 13.16 9.45
C HIS A 14 12.73 13.78 8.12
N GLU A 15 13.70 14.11 7.26
CA GLU A 15 13.47 14.72 5.96
C GLU A 15 12.69 13.79 5.01
N THR A 16 13.05 12.51 4.94
CA THR A 16 12.31 11.53 4.13
C THR A 16 10.89 11.32 4.67
N LEU A 17 10.73 11.25 5.99
CA LEU A 17 9.40 11.13 6.62
C LEU A 17 8.52 12.35 6.34
N GLU A 18 9.07 13.55 6.51
CA GLU A 18 8.37 14.80 6.23
C GLU A 18 8.04 14.93 4.76
N TYR A 19 8.97 14.61 3.86
CA TYR A 19 8.73 14.66 2.42
C TYR A 19 7.51 13.83 2.02
N TYR A 20 7.44 12.56 2.46
CA TYR A 20 6.30 11.71 2.13
C TYR A 20 5.02 12.11 2.86
N ARG A 21 5.10 12.69 4.06
CA ARG A 21 3.92 13.26 4.74
C ARG A 21 3.37 14.45 3.98
N GLU A 22 4.22 15.40 3.63
CA GLU A 22 3.83 16.60 2.88
C GLU A 22 3.27 16.23 1.50
N LEU A 23 3.90 15.28 0.80
CA LEU A 23 3.42 14.80 -0.50
C LEU A 23 1.98 14.26 -0.43
N ASN A 24 1.61 13.62 0.69
CA ASN A 24 0.30 13.02 0.91
C ASN A 24 -0.63 13.88 1.77
N ALA A 25 -0.22 15.09 2.17
CA ALA A 25 -1.04 15.94 3.02
C ALA A 25 -2.27 16.46 2.26
N SER A 26 -3.37 16.74 2.97
CA SER A 26 -4.61 17.25 2.36
C SER A 26 -4.45 18.53 1.53
N HIS A 27 -3.41 19.34 1.83
CA HIS A 27 -3.08 20.57 1.10
C HIS A 27 -2.11 20.34 -0.07
N SER A 28 -1.59 19.13 -0.25
CA SER A 28 -0.65 18.81 -1.33
C SER A 28 -1.34 18.90 -2.70
N PRO A 29 -0.78 19.66 -3.65
CA PRO A 29 -1.27 19.67 -5.04
C PRO A 29 -1.21 18.29 -5.69
N ASP A 30 -0.20 17.49 -5.36
CA ASP A 30 -0.03 16.13 -5.88
C ASP A 30 -1.12 15.20 -5.35
N TRP A 31 -1.43 15.29 -4.06
CA TRP A 31 -2.53 14.52 -3.47
C TRP A 31 -3.89 14.98 -4.00
N HIS A 32 -4.09 16.28 -4.18
CA HIS A 32 -5.32 16.81 -4.77
C HIS A 32 -5.55 16.23 -6.18
N THR A 33 -4.52 16.30 -7.03
CA THR A 33 -4.55 15.74 -8.38
C THR A 33 -4.84 14.24 -8.34
N CYS A 34 -4.17 13.49 -7.44
CA CYS A 34 -4.39 12.05 -7.30
C CYS A 34 -5.84 11.72 -6.92
N ARG A 35 -6.42 12.44 -5.96
CA ARG A 35 -7.82 12.25 -5.54
C ARG A 35 -8.80 12.52 -6.67
N GLU A 36 -8.62 13.59 -7.44
CA GLU A 36 -9.48 13.88 -8.61
C GLU A 36 -9.45 12.72 -9.62
N GLN A 37 -8.28 12.12 -9.86
CA GLN A 37 -8.19 10.96 -10.75
C GLN A 37 -8.85 9.70 -10.16
N ILE A 38 -8.71 9.47 -8.86
CA ILE A 38 -9.40 8.37 -8.15
C ILE A 38 -10.92 8.55 -8.22
N GLU A 39 -11.42 9.77 -8.02
CA GLU A 39 -12.84 10.10 -8.14
C GLU A 39 -13.34 9.88 -9.58
N ALA A 40 -12.58 10.28 -10.59
CA ALA A 40 -12.92 10.04 -11.99
C ALA A 40 -12.94 8.54 -12.34
N LEU A 41 -11.96 7.77 -11.87
CA LEU A 41 -11.89 6.32 -12.10
C LEU A 41 -13.05 5.56 -11.43
N GLN A 42 -13.60 6.09 -10.33
CA GLN A 42 -14.77 5.51 -9.66
C GLN A 42 -16.06 5.63 -10.46
N GLN A 43 -16.11 6.50 -11.48
CA GLN A 43 -17.30 6.72 -12.31
C GLN A 43 -17.31 5.88 -13.59
N ILE A 44 -16.28 5.08 -13.86
CA ILE A 44 -16.17 4.28 -15.08
C ILE A 44 -16.21 2.79 -14.78
N GLU A 45 -16.66 2.00 -15.76
CA GLU A 45 -16.59 0.54 -15.70
C GLU A 45 -15.26 0.02 -16.29
N PRO A 46 -14.73 -1.10 -15.76
CA PRO A 46 -15.25 -1.91 -14.64
C PRO A 46 -15.04 -1.25 -13.26
N PRO A 47 -15.73 -1.72 -12.19
CA PRO A 47 -15.56 -1.19 -10.84
C PRO A 47 -14.10 -1.15 -10.40
N LEU A 48 -13.68 -0.03 -9.84
CA LEU A 48 -12.32 0.19 -9.36
C LEU A 48 -12.05 -0.61 -8.07
N VAL A 49 -10.89 -1.27 -8.03
CA VAL A 49 -10.31 -1.85 -6.82
C VAL A 49 -8.94 -1.21 -6.61
N VAL A 50 -8.71 -0.64 -5.43
CA VAL A 50 -7.46 0.04 -5.09
C VAL A 50 -6.65 -0.82 -4.11
N VAL A 51 -5.37 -1.03 -4.42
CA VAL A 51 -4.46 -1.76 -3.55
C VAL A 51 -3.46 -0.78 -2.95
N VAL A 52 -3.40 -0.71 -1.62
CA VAL A 52 -2.50 0.19 -0.90
C VAL A 52 -1.33 -0.61 -0.33
N PHE A 53 -0.14 -0.36 -0.86
CA PHE A 53 1.10 -0.88 -0.28
C PHE A 53 1.58 0.04 0.85
N PRO A 54 1.95 -0.50 2.03
CA PRO A 54 2.65 0.28 3.03
C PRO A 54 4.07 0.60 2.54
N MET A 55 4.61 1.74 2.98
CA MET A 55 6.05 1.95 2.91
C MET A 55 6.75 0.87 3.74
N LEU A 56 7.51 0.00 3.07
CA LEU A 56 8.24 -1.08 3.70
C LEU A 56 9.50 -0.54 4.36
N PHE A 57 9.36 0.16 5.48
CA PHE A 57 10.50 0.67 6.22
C PHE A 57 10.53 0.13 7.65
N ASP A 58 9.56 0.57 8.44
CA ASP A 58 9.25 0.03 9.75
C ASP A 58 7.75 -0.21 9.80
N LEU A 59 7.36 -1.46 9.53
CA LEU A 59 5.95 -1.84 9.52
C LEU A 59 5.34 -1.93 10.93
N ALA A 60 6.17 -2.05 11.97
CA ALA A 60 5.71 -2.14 13.35
C ALA A 60 5.22 -0.78 13.85
N THR A 61 5.93 0.31 13.53
CA THR A 61 5.50 1.68 13.88
C THR A 61 4.68 2.36 12.79
N HIS A 62 4.98 2.06 11.51
CA HIS A 62 4.35 2.56 10.28
C HIS A 62 3.74 3.98 10.40
N PRO A 63 4.55 5.04 10.30
CA PRO A 63 4.10 6.42 10.56
C PRO A 63 3.10 6.97 9.52
N PHE A 64 2.82 6.23 8.45
CA PHE A 64 1.93 6.61 7.36
C PHE A 64 0.54 5.97 7.46
N ARG A 65 0.18 5.38 8.60
CA ARG A 65 -1.19 4.88 8.87
C ARG A 65 -2.28 5.94 8.59
N PRO A 66 -2.12 7.22 8.96
CA PRO A 66 -3.07 8.27 8.58
C PRO A 66 -3.31 8.37 7.07
N VAL A 67 -2.26 8.27 6.26
CA VAL A 67 -2.35 8.31 4.79
C VAL A 67 -3.18 7.14 4.25
N HIS A 68 -3.06 5.95 4.83
CA HIS A 68 -3.89 4.80 4.43
C HIS A 68 -5.38 5.08 4.64
N PHE A 69 -5.75 5.73 5.75
CA PHE A 69 -7.14 6.12 6.01
C PHE A 69 -7.63 7.21 5.04
N GLU A 70 -6.78 8.17 4.69
CA GLU A 70 -7.13 9.20 3.70
C GLU A 70 -7.36 8.62 2.31
N VAL A 71 -6.51 7.69 1.87
CA VAL A 71 -6.70 6.97 0.61
C VAL A 71 -8.00 6.17 0.66
N ALA A 72 -8.26 5.44 1.74
CA ALA A 72 -9.49 4.68 1.89
C ALA A 72 -10.75 5.58 1.83
N ASN A 73 -10.68 6.77 2.43
CA ASN A 73 -11.77 7.74 2.39
C ASN A 73 -11.99 8.32 0.99
N ALA A 74 -10.92 8.62 0.24
CA ALA A 74 -11.01 9.08 -1.15
C ALA A 74 -11.60 8.00 -2.08
N CYS A 75 -11.37 6.73 -1.75
CA CYS A 75 -11.88 5.56 -2.47
C CYS A 75 -13.25 5.08 -1.95
N SER A 76 -14.11 5.97 -1.42
CA SER A 76 -15.35 5.59 -0.74
C SER A 76 -16.35 4.74 -1.56
N GLN A 77 -16.25 4.73 -2.89
CA GLN A 77 -17.08 3.92 -3.79
C GLN A 77 -16.34 2.69 -4.35
N SER A 78 -15.07 2.48 -3.97
CA SER A 78 -14.22 1.39 -4.43
C SER A 78 -13.91 0.41 -3.32
N GLU A 79 -13.58 -0.82 -3.70
CA GLU A 79 -12.91 -1.71 -2.77
C GLU A 79 -11.47 -1.23 -2.52
N VAL A 80 -11.05 -1.22 -1.26
CA VAL A 80 -9.67 -0.91 -0.87
C VAL A 80 -9.04 -2.11 -0.17
N ILE A 81 -7.96 -2.60 -0.77
CA ILE A 81 -7.14 -3.69 -0.22
C ILE A 81 -5.89 -3.06 0.40
N ASP A 82 -5.95 -2.80 1.70
CA ASP A 82 -4.79 -2.34 2.46
C ASP A 82 -3.89 -3.53 2.85
N LEU A 83 -2.65 -3.50 2.35
CA LEU A 83 -1.68 -4.59 2.57
C LEU A 83 -0.87 -4.43 3.86
N TRP A 84 -1.06 -3.35 4.62
CA TRP A 84 -0.27 -3.08 5.83
C TRP A 84 -0.31 -4.24 6.82
N GLU A 85 -1.50 -4.72 7.21
CA GLU A 85 -1.62 -5.74 8.25
C GLU A 85 -0.98 -7.06 7.83
N THR A 86 -1.20 -7.47 6.58
CA THR A 86 -0.61 -8.70 6.01
C THR A 86 0.91 -8.64 6.02
N LEU A 87 1.48 -7.54 5.54
CA LEU A 87 2.93 -7.40 5.44
C LEU A 87 3.56 -7.16 6.82
N ALA A 88 2.91 -6.42 7.72
CA ALA A 88 3.36 -6.20 9.09
C ALA A 88 3.37 -7.52 9.88
N SER A 89 2.31 -8.31 9.78
CA SER A 89 2.24 -9.65 10.40
C SER A 89 3.36 -10.56 9.90
N ARG A 90 3.62 -10.56 8.57
CA ARG A 90 4.72 -11.35 7.99
C ARG A 90 6.10 -10.89 8.47
N ALA A 91 6.30 -9.58 8.53
CA ALA A 91 7.58 -8.98 8.90
C ALA A 91 7.91 -9.24 10.38
N GLY A 92 6.90 -9.21 11.26
CA GLY A 92 7.14 -9.11 12.70
C GLY A 92 8.03 -7.90 12.98
N ASN A 93 9.22 -8.15 13.54
CA ASN A 93 10.22 -7.11 13.80
C ASN A 93 11.33 -7.03 12.72
N ASN A 94 11.14 -7.66 11.56
CA ASN A 94 12.14 -7.72 10.49
C ASN A 94 11.57 -7.27 9.13
N THR A 95 11.17 -6.00 9.01
CA THR A 95 10.75 -5.39 7.74
C THR A 95 11.80 -5.53 6.62
N PRO A 96 13.13 -5.42 6.85
CA PRO A 96 14.12 -5.63 5.81
C PRO A 96 14.09 -6.99 5.12
N GLY A 97 13.52 -8.02 5.77
CA GLY A 97 13.30 -9.32 5.16
C GLY A 97 12.28 -9.32 4.01
N LEU A 98 11.57 -8.20 3.80
CA LEU A 98 10.59 -8.00 2.73
C LEU A 98 11.10 -7.08 1.61
N TRP A 99 12.35 -6.60 1.69
CA TRP A 99 12.96 -5.73 0.68
C TRP A 99 13.65 -6.52 -0.42
N VAL A 100 13.62 -5.99 -1.64
CA VAL A 100 14.36 -6.56 -2.77
C VAL A 100 15.88 -6.41 -2.58
N HIS A 101 16.32 -5.33 -1.93
CA HIS A 101 17.73 -5.10 -1.62
C HIS A 101 17.90 -4.23 -0.35
N PRO A 102 19.02 -4.32 0.40
CA PRO A 102 19.26 -3.47 1.57
C PRO A 102 19.25 -1.95 1.35
N THR A 103 19.32 -1.50 0.10
CA THR A 103 19.25 -0.08 -0.30
C THR A 103 18.02 0.22 -1.16
N ASP A 104 17.14 -0.76 -1.33
CA ASP A 104 15.94 -0.65 -2.13
C ASP A 104 14.78 -1.28 -1.34
N THR A 105 13.98 -0.42 -0.73
CA THR A 105 12.89 -0.82 0.15
C THR A 105 11.65 -1.30 -0.61
N HIS A 106 11.72 -1.42 -1.94
CA HIS A 106 10.63 -2.03 -2.71
C HIS A 106 10.40 -3.49 -2.31
N PRO A 107 9.14 -3.97 -2.39
CA PRO A 107 8.78 -5.34 -2.04
C PRO A 107 9.59 -6.37 -2.84
N ASN A 108 10.12 -7.37 -2.14
CA ASN A 108 10.71 -8.54 -2.77
C ASN A 108 9.66 -9.57 -3.20
N GLU A 109 10.12 -10.71 -3.71
CA GLU A 109 9.27 -11.81 -4.15
C GLU A 109 8.39 -12.38 -3.03
N ILE A 110 8.85 -12.34 -1.77
CA ILE A 110 8.08 -12.81 -0.62
C ILE A 110 6.93 -11.85 -0.34
N ALA A 111 7.20 -10.54 -0.32
CA ALA A 111 6.19 -9.50 -0.15
C ALA A 111 5.16 -9.55 -1.30
N HIS A 112 5.63 -9.59 -2.55
CA HIS A 112 4.75 -9.70 -3.71
C HIS A 112 3.89 -10.97 -3.71
N LYS A 113 4.44 -12.13 -3.31
CA LYS A 113 3.67 -13.38 -3.20
C LYS A 113 2.52 -13.26 -2.20
N LEU A 114 2.75 -12.60 -1.07
CA LEU A 114 1.71 -12.37 -0.06
C LEU A 114 0.67 -11.38 -0.56
N SER A 115 1.10 -10.25 -1.12
CA SER A 115 0.21 -9.25 -1.70
C SER A 115 -0.67 -9.87 -2.79
N ALA A 116 -0.09 -10.62 -3.72
CA ALA A 116 -0.83 -11.29 -4.78
C ALA A 116 -1.86 -12.28 -4.23
N GLY A 117 -1.54 -13.02 -3.17
CA GLY A 117 -2.48 -13.94 -2.51
C GLY A 117 -3.68 -13.22 -1.89
N VAL A 118 -3.47 -12.06 -1.26
CA VAL A 118 -4.55 -11.23 -0.70
C VAL A 118 -5.41 -10.64 -1.81
N ILE A 119 -4.77 -10.07 -2.83
CA ILE A 119 -5.44 -9.44 -3.98
C ILE A 119 -6.29 -10.47 -4.71
N ALA A 120 -5.71 -11.62 -5.09
CA ALA A 120 -6.42 -12.66 -5.82
C ALA A 120 -7.65 -13.16 -5.06
N ARG A 121 -7.49 -13.47 -3.76
CA ARG A 121 -8.62 -13.92 -2.92
C ARG A 121 -9.73 -12.89 -2.83
N ARG A 122 -9.37 -11.60 -2.73
CA ARG A 122 -10.37 -10.53 -2.65
C ARG A 122 -11.10 -10.36 -3.98
N LEU A 123 -10.38 -10.38 -5.10
CA LEU A 123 -10.97 -10.33 -6.43
C LEU A 123 -11.89 -11.54 -6.69
N GLU A 124 -11.47 -12.75 -6.31
CA GLU A 124 -12.33 -13.94 -6.40
C GLU A 124 -13.64 -13.76 -5.63
N THR A 125 -13.58 -13.17 -4.43
CA THR A 125 -14.77 -12.88 -3.62
C THR A 125 -15.69 -11.87 -4.31
N LEU A 126 -15.13 -10.78 -4.85
CA LEU A 126 -15.91 -9.73 -5.52
C LEU A 126 -16.56 -10.24 -6.81
N LEU A 127 -15.85 -11.07 -7.58
CA LEU A 127 -16.35 -11.65 -8.83
C LEU A 127 -17.44 -12.71 -8.60
N GLN A 128 -17.52 -13.27 -7.39
CA GLN A 128 -18.57 -14.22 -6.99
C GLN A 128 -19.78 -13.53 -6.35
N ASP A 129 -19.70 -12.25 -5.98
CA ASP A 129 -20.81 -11.53 -5.36
C ASP A 129 -21.91 -11.20 -6.39
N PRO A 130 -23.15 -11.69 -6.22
CA PRO A 130 -24.26 -11.45 -7.14
C PRO A 130 -24.58 -9.97 -7.37
N LYS A 131 -24.16 -9.07 -6.45
CA LYS A 131 -24.35 -7.62 -6.61
C LYS A 131 -23.49 -7.00 -7.71
N HIS A 132 -22.43 -7.68 -8.16
CA HIS A 132 -21.57 -7.26 -9.26
C HIS A 132 -21.86 -7.98 -10.58
N SER A 133 -22.75 -8.98 -10.59
CA SER A 133 -23.14 -9.71 -11.80
C SER A 133 -24.33 -9.10 -12.56
N ASP A 134 -25.07 -8.16 -11.95
CA ASP A 134 -26.35 -7.64 -12.49
C ASP A 134 -26.25 -6.26 -13.20
N SER A 135 -25.07 -5.68 -13.41
CA SER A 135 -24.92 -4.45 -14.23
C SER A 135 -25.04 -4.68 -15.74
N GLY A 136 -25.24 -5.93 -16.18
CA GLY A 136 -25.29 -6.31 -17.59
C GLY A 136 -26.66 -6.80 -18.04
N LEU A 137 -27.67 -5.93 -18.11
CA LEU A 137 -28.85 -6.06 -18.98
C LEU A 137 -29.36 -4.69 -19.45
#